data_AF-A0A3M1JA92-F1
#
_entry.id   AF-A0A3M1JA92-F1
#
_cell.length_a   1.000
_cell.length_b   1.000
_cell.length_c   1.000
_cell.angle_alpha   90.00
_cell.angle_beta   90.00
_cell.angle_gamma   90.00
#
_symmetry.space_group_name_H-M   'P 1'
#
loop_
_entity.id
_entity.type
_entity.pdbx_description
1 polymer ?
#
loop_
_entity_poly.entity_id
_entity_poly.type
_entity_poly.pdbx_seq_one_letter_code
_entity_poly.pdbx_strand_id
1 'polypeptide(L)'
;YNALLISRLANAQVMNSGTTTLSEYYRAGIAELGQQAQQSVLMVENQDLLVQSLEERQEQISGVSLDEETTNLIQFQHAYQAAARVMTTVDGMLDTVINRMGLVGR
;
A
#
# COMPACT_ATOMS: atom_id res chain seq x y z
N TYR A 1 -26.82 2.15 64.52
CA TYR A 1 -25.71 1.17 64.68
C TYR A 1 -25.41 0.42 63.36
N ASN A 2 -26.42 -0.16 62.68
CA ASN A 2 -26.22 -0.93 61.44
C ASN A 2 -25.66 -0.12 60.25
N ALA A 3 -26.05 1.15 60.08
CA ALA A 3 -25.51 2.00 59.00
C ALA A 3 -23.99 2.23 59.11
N LEU A 4 -23.46 2.25 60.34
CA LEU A 4 -22.04 2.40 60.60
C LEU A 4 -21.26 1.12 60.26
N LEU A 5 -21.86 -0.05 60.53
CA LEU A 5 -21.28 -1.35 60.18
C LEU A 5 -21.28 -1.59 58.66
N ILE A 6 -22.34 -1.18 57.96
CA ILE A 6 -22.43 -1.26 56.50
C ILE A 6 -21.42 -0.30 55.85
N SER A 7 -21.26 0.92 56.37
CA SER A 7 -20.24 1.87 55.91
C SER A 7 -18.81 1.35 56.12
N ARG A 8 -18.56 0.63 57.22
CA ARG A 8 -17.27 0.00 57.49
C ARG A 8 -16.99 -1.18 56.56
N LEU A 9 -18.00 -1.97 56.20
CA LEU A 9 -17.85 -3.06 55.24
C LEU A 9 -17.62 -2.54 53.81
N ALA A 10 -18.31 -1.46 53.42
CA ALA A 10 -18.12 -0.81 52.13
C ALA A 10 -16.71 -0.22 51.97
N ASN A 11 -16.14 0.30 53.05
CA ASN A 11 -14.75 0.80 53.11
C ASN A 11 -13.74 -0.25 53.57
N ALA A 12 -14.17 -1.49 53.84
CA ALA A 12 -13.25 -2.54 54.25
C ALA A 12 -12.42 -2.94 53.04
N GLN A 13 -11.09 -2.90 53.21
CA GLN A 13 -10.17 -3.37 52.22
C GLN A 13 -10.17 -4.91 52.26
N VAL A 14 -11.03 -5.51 51.45
CA VAL A 14 -11.21 -6.98 51.38
C VAL A 14 -10.71 -7.55 50.05
N MET A 15 -10.43 -6.69 49.08
CA MET A 15 -9.99 -7.07 47.74
C MET A 15 -8.48 -6.84 47.58
N ASN A 16 -7.84 -7.66 46.73
CA ASN A 16 -6.40 -7.64 46.49
C ASN A 16 -5.58 -7.79 47.79
N SER A 17 -5.64 -8.96 48.41
CA SER A 17 -4.96 -9.28 49.68
C SER A 17 -5.27 -8.32 50.84
N GLY A 18 -6.45 -7.70 50.82
CA GLY A 18 -6.89 -6.77 51.86
C GLY A 18 -6.34 -5.35 51.73
N THR A 19 -5.88 -4.95 50.54
CA THR A 19 -5.25 -3.64 50.32
C THR A 19 -6.17 -2.63 49.63
N THR A 20 -7.27 -3.08 49.01
CA THR A 20 -8.19 -2.22 48.25
C THR A 20 -9.64 -2.49 48.63
N THR A 21 -10.46 -1.44 48.58
CA THR A 21 -11.91 -1.58 48.71
C THR A 21 -12.50 -2.23 47.45
N LEU A 22 -13.70 -2.81 47.57
CA LEU A 22 -14.41 -3.38 46.42
C LEU A 22 -14.65 -2.35 45.30
N SER A 23 -14.96 -1.10 45.67
CA SER A 23 -15.16 0.00 44.72
C SER A 23 -13.87 0.36 43.96
N GLU A 24 -12.73 0.40 44.64
CA GLU A 24 -11.42 0.67 44.00
C GLU A 24 -11.02 -0.46 43.05
N TYR A 25 -11.19 -1.72 43.45
CA TYR A 25 -10.89 -2.87 42.60
C TYR A 25 -11.76 -2.88 41.33
N TYR A 26 -13.06 -2.61 41.47
CA TYR A 26 -13.96 -2.50 40.32
C TYR A 26 -13.60 -1.34 39.38
N ARG A 27 -13.26 -0.18 39.94
CA ARG A 27 -12.79 0.99 39.15
C ARG A 27 -11.48 0.70 38.43
N ALA A 28 -10.55 -0.02 39.08
CA ALA A 28 -9.30 -0.43 38.47
C ALA A 28 -9.53 -1.40 37.29
N GLY A 29 -10.43 -2.37 37.44
CA GLY A 29 -10.79 -3.28 36.35
C GLY A 29 -11.44 -2.56 35.15
N ILE A 30 -12.32 -1.59 35.40
CA ILE A 30 -12.88 -0.75 34.33
C ILE A 30 -11.79 0.11 33.66
N ALA A 31 -10.88 0.69 34.43
CA ALA A 31 -9.79 1.49 33.89
C ALA A 31 -8.84 0.64 33.03
N GLU A 32 -8.53 -0.58 33.46
CA GLU A 32 -7.74 -1.53 32.69
C GLU A 32 -8.44 -1.93 31.38
N LEU A 33 -9.73 -2.26 31.43
CA LEU A 33 -10.51 -2.54 30.21
C LEU A 33 -10.56 -1.34 29.27
N GLY A 34 -10.70 -0.12 29.80
CA GLY A 34 -10.68 1.11 29.02
C GLY A 34 -9.32 1.34 28.35
N GLN A 35 -8.22 1.08 29.07
CA GLN A 35 -6.87 1.18 28.55
C GLN A 35 -6.63 0.13 27.45
N GLN A 36 -7.04 -1.12 27.66
CA GLN A 36 -6.92 -2.19 26.67
C GLN A 36 -7.74 -1.86 25.42
N ALA A 37 -8.98 -1.40 25.58
CA ALA A 37 -9.82 -1.00 24.45
C ALA A 37 -9.19 0.14 23.64
N GLN A 38 -8.68 1.19 24.31
CA GLN A 38 -7.99 2.28 23.64
C GLN A 38 -6.72 1.80 22.91
N GLN A 39 -5.96 0.89 23.54
CA GLN A 39 -4.76 0.31 22.93
C GLN A 39 -5.11 -0.52 21.70
N SER A 40 -6.18 -1.31 21.73
CA SER A 40 -6.64 -2.07 20.56
C SER A 40 -7.04 -1.17 19.40
N VAL A 41 -7.76 -0.07 19.66
CA VAL A 41 -8.12 0.92 18.62
C VAL A 41 -6.87 1.52 17.98
N LEU A 42 -5.91 1.97 18.80
CA LEU A 42 -4.64 2.51 18.29
C LEU A 42 -3.85 1.46 17.51
N MET A 43 -3.87 0.20 17.93
CA MET A 43 -3.17 -0.88 17.22
C MET A 43 -3.77 -1.13 15.84
N VAL A 44 -5.10 -1.09 15.70
CA VAL A 44 -5.78 -1.21 14.41
C VAL A 44 -5.40 -0.04 13.50
N GLU A 45 -5.46 1.19 14.00
CA GLU A 45 -5.09 2.38 13.23
C GLU A 45 -3.63 2.33 12.75
N ASN A 46 -2.70 1.91 13.63
CA ASN A 46 -1.30 1.73 13.23
C ASN A 46 -1.13 0.61 12.20
N GLN A 47 -1.88 -0.48 12.32
CA GLN A 47 -1.81 -1.59 11.38
C GLN A 47 -2.31 -1.16 9.99
N ASP A 48 -3.38 -0.38 9.92
CA ASP A 48 -3.92 0.17 8.67
C ASP A 48 -2.91 1.11 8.01
N LEU A 49 -2.27 2.01 8.78
CA LEU A 49 -1.21 2.88 8.27
C LEU A 49 0.00 2.10 7.74
N LEU A 50 0.38 1.01 8.42
CA LEU A 50 1.45 0.14 7.98
C LEU A 50 1.10 -0.58 6.67
N VAL A 51 -0.13 -1.08 6.55
CA VAL A 51 -0.61 -1.71 5.31
C VAL A 51 -0.59 -0.71 4.16
N GLN A 52 -1.14 0.49 4.36
CA GLN A 52 -1.13 1.56 3.35
C GLN A 52 0.31 1.90 2.92
N SER A 53 1.25 2.06 3.86
CA SER A 53 2.65 2.34 3.52
C SER A 53 3.31 1.20 2.74
N LEU A 54 2.94 -0.05 3.02
CA LEU A 54 3.44 -1.21 2.27
C LEU A 54 2.82 -1.30 0.88
N GLU A 55 1.53 -0.98 0.73
CA GLU A 55 0.85 -0.88 -0.56
C GLU A 55 1.47 0.21 -1.43
N GLU A 56 1.68 1.41 -0.89
CA GLU A 56 2.37 2.51 -1.59
C GLU A 56 3.79 2.11 -2.03
N ARG A 57 4.54 1.39 -1.17
CA ARG A 57 5.86 0.87 -1.53
C ARG A 57 5.78 -0.22 -2.61
N GLN A 58 4.76 -1.07 -2.56
CA GLN A 58 4.54 -2.08 -3.58
C GLN A 58 4.23 -1.41 -4.92
N GLU A 59 3.35 -0.40 -4.95
CA GLU A 59 3.05 0.39 -6.14
C GLU A 59 4.28 1.15 -6.67
N GLN A 60 5.18 1.62 -5.81
CA GLN A 60 6.43 2.25 -6.29
C GLN A 60 7.37 1.26 -6.99
N ILE A 61 7.40 0.00 -6.56
CA ILE A 61 8.31 -1.02 -7.12
C ILE A 61 7.67 -1.77 -8.30
N SER A 62 6.39 -2.09 -8.18
CA SER A 62 5.63 -2.94 -9.12
C SER A 62 4.58 -2.17 -9.92
N GLY A 63 4.35 -0.89 -9.62
CA GLY A 63 3.47 -0.04 -10.40
C GLY A 63 4.11 0.27 -11.73
N VAL A 64 3.45 -0.15 -12.81
CA VAL A 64 3.78 0.28 -14.16
C VAL A 64 3.31 1.73 -14.30
N SER A 65 4.24 2.64 -14.56
CA SER A 65 3.86 4.01 -14.91
C SER A 65 3.22 4.00 -16.30
N LEU A 66 1.92 4.26 -16.36
CA LEU A 66 1.16 4.31 -17.62
C LEU A 66 1.79 5.32 -18.60
N ASP A 67 2.34 6.42 -18.09
CA ASP A 67 3.03 7.43 -18.88
C ASP A 67 4.36 6.92 -19.45
N GLU A 68 5.09 6.10 -18.68
CA GLU A 68 6.33 5.46 -19.15
C GLU A 68 6.04 4.37 -20.19
N GLU A 69 5.02 3.56 -19.97
CA GLU A 69 4.55 2.56 -20.95
C GLU A 69 4.07 3.24 -22.24
N THR A 70 3.33 4.35 -22.14
CA THR A 70 2.87 5.12 -23.29
C THR A 70 4.05 5.78 -24.03
N THR A 71 5.04 6.29 -23.31
CA THR A 71 6.27 6.83 -23.91
C THR A 71 7.05 5.75 -24.65
N ASN A 72 7.20 4.57 -24.06
CA ASN A 72 7.83 3.41 -24.70
C ASN A 72 7.04 2.96 -25.94
N LEU A 73 5.71 2.94 -25.87
CA LEU A 73 4.85 2.65 -27.03
C LEU A 73 5.05 3.67 -28.16
N ILE A 74 5.08 4.96 -27.86
CA ILE A 74 5.34 6.02 -28.86
C ILE A 74 6.74 5.85 -29.45
N GLN A 75 7.75 5.54 -28.64
CA GLN A 75 9.11 5.26 -29.11
C GLN A 75 9.14 4.07 -30.08
N PHE A 76 8.50 2.95 -29.73
CA PHE A 76 8.40 1.80 -30.61
C PHE A 76 7.62 2.12 -31.89
N GLN A 77 6.57 2.92 -31.82
CA GLN A 77 5.82 3.37 -32.98
C GLN A 77 6.69 4.21 -33.93
N HIS A 78 7.50 5.13 -33.39
CA HIS A 78 8.44 5.91 -34.19
C HIS A 78 9.54 5.05 -34.81
N ALA A 79 10.10 4.10 -34.05
CA ALA A 79 11.08 3.15 -34.56
C ALA A 79 10.50 2.31 -35.71
N TYR A 80 9.24 1.84 -35.57
CA TYR A 80 8.54 1.11 -36.61
C TYR A 80 8.32 1.97 -37.87
N GLN A 81 7.87 3.22 -37.72
CA GLN A 81 7.73 4.15 -38.84
C GLN A 81 9.07 4.47 -39.53
N ALA A 82 10.17 4.56 -38.77
CA ALA A 82 11.50 4.72 -39.33
C ALA A 82 11.93 3.48 -40.12
N ALA A 83 11.73 2.28 -39.58
CA ALA A 83 12.02 1.02 -40.26
C ALA A 83 11.21 0.86 -41.55
N ALA A 84 9.93 1.24 -41.54
CA ALA A 84 9.08 1.23 -42.74
C ALA A 84 9.64 2.13 -43.85
N ARG A 85 10.11 3.34 -43.51
CA ARG A 85 10.76 4.24 -44.46
C ARG A 85 12.06 3.67 -45.02
N VAL A 86 12.86 3.03 -44.17
CA VAL A 86 14.08 2.32 -44.62
C VAL A 86 13.73 1.20 -45.59
N MET A 87 12.70 0.39 -45.30
CA MET A 87 12.22 -0.61 -46.26
C MET A 87 11.80 0.01 -47.59
N THR A 88 11.05 1.12 -47.56
CA THR A 88 10.67 1.82 -48.80
C THR A 88 11.90 2.28 -49.60
N THR A 89 12.94 2.78 -48.93
CA THR A 89 14.19 3.15 -49.62
C THR A 89 14.93 1.94 -50.17
N VAL A 90 14.91 0.81 -49.47
CA VAL A 90 15.50 -0.45 -49.95
C VAL A 90 14.75 -0.95 -51.18
N ASP A 91 13.42 -0.93 -51.17
CA ASP A 91 12.60 -1.29 -52.32
C ASP A 91 12.93 -0.41 -53.53
N GLY A 92 13.09 0.91 -53.34
CA GLY A 92 13.50 1.82 -54.41
C GLY A 92 14.93 1.57 -54.93
N MET A 93 15.86 1.17 -54.05
CA MET A 93 17.21 0.77 -54.45
C MET A 93 17.19 -0.52 -55.27
N LEU A 94 16.43 -1.53 -54.82
CA LEU A 94 16.26 -2.80 -55.54
C LEU A 94 15.62 -2.58 -56.91
N ASP A 95 14.58 -1.74 -56.99
CA ASP A 95 13.94 -1.34 -58.24
C ASP A 95 14.95 -0.69 -59.20
N THR A 96 15.77 0.23 -58.70
CA THR A 96 16.82 0.88 -59.49
C THR A 96 17.86 -0.13 -60.00
N VAL A 97 18.35 -1.05 -59.16
CA VAL A 97 19.31 -2.08 -59.57
C VAL A 97 18.73 -3.00 -60.63
N ILE A 98 17.50 -3.49 -60.42
CA ILE A 98 16.86 -4.47 -61.31
C ILE A 98 16.45 -3.82 -62.62
N ASN A 99 15.73 -2.71 -62.58
CA ASN A 99 15.13 -2.11 -63.76
C ASN A 99 16.07 -1.16 -64.51
N ARG A 100 16.94 -0.39 -63.85
CA ARG A 100 17.85 0.54 -64.55
C ARG A 100 19.19 -0.07 -64.94
N MET A 101 19.72 -1.06 -64.23
CA MET A 101 20.97 -1.73 -64.65
C MET A 101 20.74 -3.00 -65.48
N GLY A 102 19.61 -3.70 -65.29
CA GLY A 102 19.28 -4.91 -66.07
C GLY A 102 18.87 -4.66 -67.52
N LEU A 103 18.34 -3.46 -67.84
CA LEU A 103 17.89 -3.09 -69.20
C LEU A 103 19.02 -2.61 -70.12
N VAL A 104 20.15 -2.14 -69.60
CA VAL A 104 21.31 -1.67 -70.40
C VAL A 104 22.25 -2.79 -70.87
N GLY A 105 21.96 -4.04 -70.51
CA GLY A 105 22.75 -5.22 -70.88
C GLY A 105 22.30 -5.95 -72.16
N ARG A 106 21.47 -5.33 -73.01
CA ARG A 106 21.01 -5.91 -74.29
C ARG A 106 21.22 -4.93 -75.44
#